data_AF-A0A484TGK6-F1
#
_entry.id   AF-A0A484TGK6-F1
#
_cell.length_a   1.000
_cell.length_b   1.000
_cell.length_c   1.000
_cell.angle_alpha   90.00
_cell.angle_beta   90.00
_cell.angle_gamma   90.00
#
_symmetry.space_group_name_H-M   'P 1'
#
loop_
_entity.id
_entity.type
_entity.pdbx_description
1 polymer ?
#
loop_
_entity_poly.entity_id
_entity_poly.type
_entity_poly.pdbx_seq_one_letter_code
_entity_poly.pdbx_strand_id
1 'polypeptide(L)' 'MWVQLAILVVSALISYATRPKPTTPAPSAFGDNDFPQAEEGTPHCVIFGDVWVEDWMVLGLGNYRTQAIKKKGGKK' A
#
# COMPACT_ATOMS: atom_id res chain seq x y z
N MET A 1 -43.28 -21.60 -6.13
CA MET A 1 -41.84 -21.88 -6.34
C MET A 1 -41.17 -20.89 -7.30
N TRP A 2 -41.68 -20.68 -8.51
CA TRP A 2 -41.08 -19.73 -9.49
C TRP A 2 -41.08 -18.25 -9.03
N VAL A 3 -42.12 -17.80 -8.33
CA VAL A 3 -42.19 -16.44 -7.80
C VAL A 3 -41.13 -16.19 -6.71
N GLN A 4 -40.87 -17.20 -5.85
CA GLN A 4 -39.82 -17.12 -4.83
C GLN A 4 -38.42 -17.06 -5.45
N LEU A 5 -38.19 -17.81 -6.53
CA LEU A 5 -36.98 -17.75 -7.33
C LEU A 5 -36.77 -16.36 -7.95
N ALA A 6 -37.83 -15.75 -8.50
CA ALA A 6 -37.76 -14.40 -9.05
C ALA A 6 -37.41 -13.36 -7.98
N ILE A 7 -38.02 -13.43 -6.80
CA ILE A 7 -37.74 -12.54 -5.67
C ILE A 7 -36.28 -12.67 -5.22
N LEU A 8 -35.73 -13.88 -5.19
CA LEU A 8 -34.35 -14.14 -4.80
C LEU A 8 -33.35 -13.54 -5.81
N VAL A 9 -33.63 -13.65 -7.11
CA VAL A 9 -32.79 -13.05 -8.15
C VAL A 9 -32.83 -11.52 -8.07
N VAL A 10 -34.01 -10.94 -7.85
CA VAL A 10 -34.17 -9.48 -7.71
C VAL A 10 -33.46 -8.97 -6.46
N SER A 11 -33.57 -9.66 -5.33
CA SER A 11 -32.90 -9.25 -4.09
C SER A 11 -31.37 -9.34 -4.20
N ALA A 12 -30.85 -10.36 -4.88
CA ALA A 12 -29.42 -10.51 -5.16
C ALA A 12 -28.88 -9.38 -6.05
N LEU A 13 -29.63 -8.99 -7.09
CA LEU A 13 -29.27 -7.87 -7.96
C LEU A 13 -29.25 -6.54 -7.20
N ILE A 14 -30.24 -6.29 -6.35
CA ILE A 14 -30.29 -5.07 -5.53
C ILE A 14 -29.12 -5.04 -4.55
N SER A 15 -28.83 -6.15 -3.85
CA SER A 15 -27.68 -6.26 -2.96
C SER A 15 -26.34 -6.02 -3.66
N TYR A 16 -26.21 -6.48 -4.90
CA TYR A 16 -25.01 -6.25 -5.69
C TYR A 16 -24.88 -4.78 -6.12
N ALA A 17 -25.99 -4.16 -6.54
CA ALA A 17 -26.02 -2.77 -6.99
C ALA A 17 -25.80 -1.76 -5.84
N THR A 18 -26.29 -2.06 -4.63
CA THR A 18 -26.13 -1.18 -3.46
C THR A 18 -24.87 -1.46 -2.66
N ARG A 19 -24.10 -2.50 -3.02
CA ARG A 19 -22.86 -2.82 -2.31
C ARG A 19 -21.89 -1.64 -2.41
N PRO A 20 -21.36 -1.14 -1.27
CA PRO A 20 -20.32 -0.13 -1.30
C PRO A 20 -19.13 -0.66 -2.08
N LYS A 21 -18.60 0.15 -3.00
CA LYS A 21 -17.42 -0.22 -3.78
C LYS A 21 -16.30 -0.58 -2.81
N PRO A 22 -15.63 -1.73 -3.02
CA PRO A 22 -14.49 -2.09 -2.19
C PRO A 22 -13.48 -0.96 -2.24
N THR A 23 -13.11 -0.46 -1.07
CA THR A 23 -12.05 0.52 -0.92
C THR A 23 -10.76 -0.13 -1.39
N THR A 24 -10.18 0.39 -2.46
CA THR A 24 -8.83 0.00 -2.87
C THR A 24 -7.91 0.26 -1.69
N PRO A 25 -7.13 -0.74 -1.21
CA PRO A 25 -6.18 -0.51 -0.14
C PRO A 25 -5.25 0.61 -0.58
N ALA A 26 -5.02 1.57 0.32
CA ALA A 26 -4.04 2.62 0.08
C ALA A 26 -2.71 1.95 -0.29
N PRO A 27 -1.97 2.48 -1.28
CA PRO A 27 -0.65 1.96 -1.59
C PRO A 27 0.16 1.93 -0.30
N SER A 28 0.81 0.79 -0.01
CA SER A 28 1.69 0.70 1.15
C SER A 28 2.83 1.70 0.94
N ALA A 29 2.70 2.87 1.55
CA ALA A 29 3.87 3.68 1.84
C ALA A 29 4.74 2.84 2.76
N PHE A 30 6.06 2.83 2.51
CA PHE A 30 7.00 2.14 3.39
C PHE A 30 6.73 2.53 4.84
N GLY A 31 6.69 1.55 5.73
CA GLY A 31 6.47 1.82 7.14
C GLY A 31 7.66 2.56 7.72
N ASP A 32 7.44 3.31 8.81
CA ASP A 32 8.48 4.10 9.48
C ASP A 32 9.70 3.27 9.94
N ASN A 33 9.56 1.93 10.01
CA ASN A 33 10.59 0.99 10.48
C ASN A 33 11.22 0.14 9.35
N ASP A 34 10.93 0.40 8.08
CA ASP A 34 11.48 -0.40 6.96
C ASP A 34 12.95 -0.06 6.65
N PHE A 35 13.50 0.98 7.28
CA PHE A 35 14.84 1.49 7.00
C PHE A 35 15.67 1.60 8.28
N PRO A 36 17.01 1.46 8.18
CA PRO A 36 17.88 1.69 9.31
C PRO A 36 17.82 3.17 9.71
N GLN A 37 17.44 3.39 10.96
CA GLN A 37 17.32 4.69 11.62
C GLN A 37 18.23 4.67 12.85
N ALA A 38 18.91 5.79 13.11
CA ALA A 38 19.62 5.98 14.36
C ALA A 38 18.64 6.35 15.48
N GLU A 39 18.85 5.80 16.67
CA GLU A 39 18.13 6.20 17.88
C GLU A 39 18.85 7.36 18.57
N GLU A 40 18.14 8.02 19.49
CA GLU A 40 18.72 9.09 20.30
C GLU A 40 19.91 8.58 21.12
N GLY A 41 21.09 9.21 20.93
CA GLY A 41 22.34 8.80 21.56
C GLY A 41 23.22 7.86 20.74
N THR A 42 22.81 7.48 19.53
CA THR A 42 23.67 6.72 18.60
C THR A 42 24.94 7.53 18.28
N PRO A 43 26.14 6.98 18.48
CA PRO A 43 27.39 7.69 18.22
C PRO A 43 27.58 7.97 16.73
N HIS A 44 28.08 9.18 16.40
CA HIS A 44 28.36 9.56 15.01
C HIS A 44 29.79 9.17 14.63
N CYS A 45 29.94 8.37 13.58
CA CYS A 45 31.26 8.04 13.07
C CYS A 45 31.83 9.22 12.27
N VAL A 46 33.10 9.56 12.50
CA VAL A 46 33.84 10.55 11.71
C VAL A 46 34.99 9.83 11.04
N ILE A 47 34.99 9.86 9.71
CA ILE A 47 35.92 9.09 8.89
C ILE A 47 36.97 10.05 8.31
N PHE A 48 38.23 9.65 8.40
CA PHE A 48 39.36 10.32 7.76
C PHE A 48 40.00 9.37 6.75
N GLY A 49 39.93 9.69 5.46
CA GLY A 49 40.38 8.82 4.36
C GLY A 49 39.26 7.89 3.86
N ASP A 50 39.64 6.87 3.08
CA ASP A 50 38.69 5.95 2.45
C ASP A 50 38.58 4.63 3.22
N VAL A 51 37.38 4.30 3.69
CA VAL A 51 37.07 3.03 4.38
C VAL A 51 35.65 2.58 4.03
N TRP A 52 35.42 1.27 4.04
CA TRP A 52 34.08 0.70 3.94
C TRP A 52 33.42 0.67 5.31
N VAL A 53 32.15 1.05 5.38
CA VAL A 53 31.34 1.05 6.60
C VAL A 53 30.13 0.18 6.39
N GLU A 54 29.85 -0.71 7.35
CA GLU A 54 28.69 -1.61 7.31
C GLU A 54 27.41 -0.93 7.79
N ASP A 55 27.55 0.09 8.62
CA ASP A 55 26.47 0.88 9.19
C ASP A 55 26.07 2.06 8.29
N TRP A 56 24.76 2.25 8.12
CA TRP A 56 24.19 3.30 7.29
C TRP A 56 22.80 3.67 7.79
N MET A 57 22.43 4.95 7.64
CA MET A 57 21.15 5.48 8.07
C MET A 57 20.47 6.23 6.93
N VAL A 58 19.14 6.12 6.83
CA VAL A 58 18.34 6.90 5.87
C VAL A 58 17.88 8.22 6.50
N LEU A 59 18.45 9.34 6.03
CA LEU A 59 18.12 10.69 6.52
C LEU A 59 16.79 11.25 6.00
N GLY A 60 16.30 10.73 4.87
CA GLY A 60 15.06 11.19 4.29
C GLY A 60 14.63 10.37 3.09
N LEU A 61 13.35 9.99 3.07
CA LEU A 61 12.69 9.36 1.94
C LEU A 61 11.70 10.35 1.33
N GLY A 62 11.73 10.47 0.01
CA GLY A 62 10.85 11.36 -0.71
C GLY A 62 10.58 10.87 -2.13
N ASN A 63 9.62 11.50 -2.79
CA ASN A 63 9.24 11.20 -4.17
C ASN A 63 8.74 9.75 -4.38
N TYR A 64 7.74 9.35 -3.61
CA TYR A 64 7.01 8.10 -3.85
C TYR A 64 6.29 8.18 -5.19
N ARG A 65 6.93 7.67 -6.24
CA ARG A 65 6.34 7.55 -7.58
C ARG A 65 5.40 6.35 -7.61
N THR A 66 4.22 6.49 -7.01
CA THR A 66 3.15 5.51 -7.15
C THR A 66 2.46 5.69 -8.50
N GLN A 67 2.80 4.83 -9.46
CA GLN A 67 1.98 4.72 -10.67
C GLN A 67 0.79 3.81 -10.36
N ALA A 68 -0.43 4.36 -10.49
CA ALA A 68 -1.62 3.53 -10.44
C ALA A 68 -1.53 2.46 -11.53
N ILE A 69 -1.69 1.19 -11.16
CA ILE A 69 -1.84 0.10 -12.13
C ILE A 69 -3.18 0.33 -12.83
N LYS A 70 -3.18 1.13 -13.90
CA LYS A 70 -4.30 1.20 -14.82
C LYS A 70 -4.32 -0.12 -15.58
N LYS A 71 -5.08 -1.08 -15.04
CA LYS A 71 -5.49 -2.26 -15.82
C LYS A 71 -6.41 -1.75 -16.93
N LYS A 72 -5.83 -1.35 -18.07
CA LYS A 72 -6.56 -1.19 -19.34
C LYS A 72 -7.20 -2.55 -19.63
N GLY A 73 -8.47 -2.72 -19.28
CA GLY A 73 -9.22 -3.93 -19.62
C GLY A 73 -9.56 -4.86 -18.45
N GLY A 74 -10.07 -4.32 -17.34
CA GLY A 74 -11.09 -5.05 -16.58
C GLY A 74 -12.35 -5.19 -17.44
N LYS A 75 -12.37 -6.19 -18.31
CA LYS A 75 -13.52 -6.57 -19.14
C LYS A 75 -14.65 -6.94 -18.17
N LYS A 76 -15.79 -6.25 -18.33
CA LYS A 76 -17.16 -6.62 -17.93
C LYS A 76 -17.32 -7.34 -16.59
#